data_AF-A0A6A4IGS5-F1
#
_entry.id   AF-A0A6A4IGS5-F1
#
_cell.length_a   1.000
_cell.length_b   1.000
_cell.length_c   1.000
_cell.angle_alpha   90.00
_cell.angle_beta   90.00
_cell.angle_gamma   90.00
#
_symmetry.space_group_name_H-M   'P 1'
#
loop_
_entity.id
_entity.type
_entity.pdbx_description
1 polymer ?
#
loop_
_entity_poly.entity_id
_entity_poly.type
_entity_poly.pdbx_seq_one_letter_code
_entity_poly.pdbx_strand_id
1 'polypeptide(L)'
;MFLPRADIRASVLYERLRSFSSPQRSEISQILKDIDNDLDDCASEISALEAGIAFLHSQRERLQNHKLYLSTLLSPIHCLPNELLTEIFTFACVIEGLDIDSIQSANKQTFDIATVCCRWRCLAISCSELWSNIELGLPVAESELEVQHGYLDLFLSRSKQHLLTLFISLADETPRDDAL
;
A
#
# COMPACT_ATOMS: atom_id res chain seq x y z
N MET A 1 -29.62 28.06 -10.32
CA MET A 1 -29.56 29.46 -9.85
C MET A 1 -30.79 29.68 -9.00
N PHE A 2 -30.62 29.65 -7.69
CA PHE A 2 -31.73 29.82 -6.75
C PHE A 2 -32.37 31.20 -6.89
N LEU A 3 -33.70 31.23 -6.88
CA LEU A 3 -34.51 32.44 -6.84
C LEU A 3 -35.40 32.34 -5.60
N PRO A 4 -35.13 33.10 -4.53
CA PRO A 4 -35.90 33.03 -3.29
C PRO A 4 -37.35 33.47 -3.52
N ARG A 5 -38.28 32.82 -2.81
CA ARG A 5 -39.72 33.11 -2.84
C ARG A 5 -40.04 34.39 -2.05
N ALA A 6 -39.30 34.66 -0.98
CA ALA A 6 -39.47 35.88 -0.19
C ALA A 6 -38.60 37.04 -0.72
N ASP A 7 -39.20 38.23 -0.92
CA ASP A 7 -38.44 39.47 -1.16
C ASP A 7 -37.96 40.04 0.19
N ILE A 8 -36.76 39.63 0.61
CA ILE A 8 -36.13 39.97 1.89
C ILE A 8 -35.22 41.20 1.75
N ARG A 9 -35.42 42.06 0.73
CA ARG A 9 -34.64 43.29 0.60
C ARG A 9 -34.81 44.15 1.86
N ALA A 10 -33.69 44.62 2.42
CA ALA A 10 -33.67 45.44 3.64
C ALA A 10 -34.61 46.65 3.55
N SER A 11 -34.72 47.29 2.38
CA SER A 11 -35.65 48.40 2.13
C SER A 11 -37.12 48.02 2.33
N VAL A 12 -37.53 46.84 1.87
CA VAL A 12 -38.91 46.31 1.99
C VAL A 12 -39.23 45.96 3.45
N LEU A 13 -38.25 45.43 4.19
CA LEU A 13 -38.39 45.16 5.62
C LEU A 13 -38.50 46.45 6.46
N TYR A 14 -37.65 47.44 6.21
CA TYR A 14 -37.69 48.73 6.93
C TYR A 14 -38.97 49.53 6.65
N GLU A 15 -39.48 49.48 5.41
CA GLU A 15 -40.74 50.13 5.04
C GLU A 15 -41.94 49.51 5.77
N ARG A 16 -41.97 48.18 5.90
CA ARG A 16 -43.01 47.46 6.65
C ARG A 16 -42.96 47.70 8.15
N LEU A 17 -41.75 47.78 8.73
CA LEU A 17 -41.55 48.10 10.16
C LEU A 17 -41.93 49.56 10.50
N ARG A 18 -41.94 50.47 9.52
CA ARG A 18 -42.33 51.89 9.69
C ARG A 18 -43.78 52.21 9.32
N SER A 19 -44.52 51.29 8.68
CA SER A 19 -45.90 51.55 8.26
C SER A 19 -46.85 51.62 9.48
N PHE A 20 -47.76 52.60 9.50
CA PHE A 20 -48.77 52.79 10.58
C PHE A 20 -49.93 51.77 10.53
N SER A 21 -50.04 51.00 9.44
CA SER A 21 -50.98 49.89 9.32
C SER A 21 -50.48 48.69 10.09
N SER A 22 -51.31 48.13 10.99
CA SER A 22 -51.00 46.85 11.64
C SER A 22 -50.91 45.77 10.55
N PRO A 23 -49.73 45.19 10.30
CA PRO A 23 -49.62 44.10 9.35
C PRO A 23 -50.51 42.95 9.83
N GLN A 24 -51.36 42.43 8.94
CA GLN A 24 -52.23 41.32 9.29
C GLN A 24 -51.37 40.10 9.60
N ARG A 25 -51.60 39.50 10.77
CA ARG A 25 -50.83 38.37 11.32
C ARG A 25 -50.64 37.22 10.30
N SER A 26 -51.59 37.05 9.39
CA SER A 26 -51.55 36.09 8.29
C SER A 26 -50.47 36.38 7.25
N GLU A 27 -50.23 37.64 6.89
CA GLU A 27 -49.22 38.01 5.89
C GLU A 27 -47.82 37.77 6.43
N ILE A 28 -47.55 38.18 7.66
CA ILE A 28 -46.25 37.92 8.32
C ILE A 28 -46.03 36.41 8.47
N SER A 29 -47.05 35.65 8.86
CA SER A 29 -46.96 34.20 8.98
C SER A 29 -46.65 33.52 7.66
N GLN A 30 -47.20 34.02 6.54
CA GLN A 30 -46.93 33.49 5.22
C GLN A 30 -45.48 33.77 4.79
N ILE A 31 -44.98 34.97 5.04
CA ILE A 31 -43.60 35.34 4.69
C ILE A 31 -42.58 34.54 5.51
N LEU A 32 -42.83 34.34 6.81
CA LEU A 32 -41.97 33.49 7.63
C LEU A 32 -41.92 32.06 7.07
N LYS A 33 -43.08 31.52 6.67
CA LYS A 33 -43.15 30.20 6.03
C LYS A 33 -42.38 30.16 4.70
N ASP A 34 -42.47 31.21 3.89
CA ASP A 34 -41.74 31.29 2.62
C ASP A 34 -40.23 31.37 2.85
N ILE A 35 -39.78 32.09 3.88
CA ILE A 35 -38.37 32.14 4.32
C ILE A 35 -37.91 30.76 4.81
N ASP A 36 -38.70 30.08 5.65
CA ASP A 36 -38.36 28.74 6.14
C ASP A 36 -38.19 27.76 4.97
N ASN A 37 -39.10 27.80 3.99
CA ASN A 37 -38.97 26.98 2.79
C ASN A 37 -37.73 27.36 1.96
N ASP A 38 -37.43 28.65 1.80
CA ASP A 38 -36.23 29.11 1.07
C ASP A 38 -34.94 28.67 1.80
N LEU A 39 -34.94 28.62 3.14
CA LEU A 39 -33.82 28.14 3.95
C LEU A 39 -33.62 26.62 3.79
N ASP A 40 -34.70 25.84 3.83
CA ASP A 40 -34.67 24.39 3.60
C ASP A 40 -34.16 24.06 2.19
N ASP A 41 -34.65 24.81 1.22
CA ASP A 41 -34.26 24.71 -0.18
C ASP A 41 -32.76 25.06 -0.37
N CYS A 42 -32.27 26.14 0.28
CA CYS A 42 -30.84 26.49 0.31
C CYS A 42 -29.98 25.40 0.98
N ALA A 43 -30.41 24.88 2.12
CA ALA A 43 -29.70 23.83 2.85
C ALA A 43 -29.58 22.55 2.02
N SER A 44 -30.62 22.22 1.25
CA SER A 44 -30.63 21.10 0.32
C SER A 44 -29.64 21.29 -0.83
N GLU A 45 -29.58 22.50 -1.42
CA GLU A 45 -28.61 22.80 -2.50
C GLU A 45 -27.17 22.78 -1.98
N ILE A 46 -26.90 23.32 -0.78
CA ILE A 46 -25.59 23.24 -0.12
C ILE A 46 -25.19 21.77 0.06
N SER A 47 -26.08 20.95 0.63
CA SER A 47 -25.81 19.52 0.86
C SER A 47 -25.51 18.79 -0.46
N ALA A 48 -26.26 19.10 -1.53
CA ALA A 48 -26.05 18.51 -2.85
C ALA A 48 -24.69 18.93 -3.46
N LEU A 49 -24.32 20.20 -3.33
CA LEU A 49 -23.03 20.71 -3.81
C LEU A 49 -21.86 20.12 -3.00
N GLU A 50 -21.98 20.03 -1.69
CA GLU A 50 -20.98 19.39 -0.82
C GLU A 50 -20.79 17.92 -1.18
N ALA A 51 -21.87 17.18 -1.43
CA ALA A 51 -21.81 15.80 -1.92
C ALA A 51 -21.12 15.73 -3.29
N GLY A 52 -21.40 16.67 -4.20
CA GLY A 52 -20.72 16.79 -5.49
C GLY A 52 -19.22 17.06 -5.36
N ILE A 53 -18.82 17.95 -4.45
CA ILE A 53 -17.42 18.26 -4.14
C ILE A 53 -16.73 17.02 -3.57
N ALA A 54 -17.34 16.34 -2.59
CA ALA A 54 -16.81 15.12 -1.99
C ALA A 54 -16.62 14.02 -3.05
N PHE A 55 -17.60 13.84 -3.94
CA PHE A 55 -17.48 12.91 -5.06
C PHE A 55 -16.29 13.27 -5.96
N LEU A 56 -16.15 14.52 -6.39
CA LEU A 56 -15.03 14.94 -7.24
C LEU A 56 -13.67 14.78 -6.55
N HIS A 57 -13.58 15.02 -5.24
CA HIS A 57 -12.37 14.74 -4.48
C HIS A 57 -12.01 13.26 -4.49
N SER A 58 -12.98 12.37 -4.24
CA SER A 58 -12.76 10.91 -4.30
C SER A 58 -12.32 10.45 -5.69
N GLN A 59 -12.90 11.03 -6.76
CA GLN A 59 -12.52 10.72 -8.13
C GLN A 59 -11.08 11.17 -8.43
N ARG A 60 -10.71 12.38 -8.01
CA ARG A 60 -9.36 12.90 -8.17
C ARG A 60 -8.35 12.01 -7.44
N GLU A 61 -8.60 11.65 -6.19
CA GLU A 61 -7.71 10.79 -5.42
C GLU A 61 -7.52 9.42 -6.11
N ARG A 62 -8.61 8.81 -6.55
CA ARG A 62 -8.58 7.55 -7.30
C ARG A 62 -7.72 7.65 -8.56
N LEU A 63 -7.88 8.72 -9.35
CA LEU A 63 -7.09 8.95 -10.56
C LEU A 63 -5.60 9.20 -10.24
N GLN A 64 -5.30 9.93 -9.15
CA GLN A 64 -3.93 10.16 -8.71
C GLN A 64 -3.25 8.84 -8.31
N ASN A 65 -3.96 7.99 -7.55
CA ASN A 65 -3.47 6.67 -7.16
C ASN A 65 -3.24 5.76 -8.38
N HIS A 66 -4.18 5.73 -9.32
CA HIS A 66 -4.01 4.99 -10.58
C HIS A 66 -2.80 5.49 -11.38
N LYS A 67 -2.61 6.81 -11.49
CA LYS A 67 -1.47 7.40 -12.18
C LYS A 67 -0.16 7.00 -11.52
N LEU A 68 -0.07 7.03 -10.19
CA LEU A 68 1.12 6.59 -9.46
C LEU A 68 1.41 5.12 -9.76
N TYR A 69 0.40 4.24 -9.63
CA TYR A 69 0.56 2.81 -9.91
C TYR A 69 1.02 2.52 -11.35
N LEU A 70 0.44 3.18 -12.34
CA LEU A 70 0.90 3.00 -13.73
C LEU A 70 2.30 3.57 -13.96
N SER A 71 2.66 4.65 -13.25
CA SER A 71 4.00 5.22 -13.32
C SER A 71 5.05 4.29 -12.73
N THR A 72 4.72 3.50 -11.70
CA THR A 72 5.67 2.49 -11.18
C THR A 72 5.93 1.39 -12.20
N LEU A 73 4.95 1.01 -13.02
CA LEU A 73 5.15 0.06 -14.11
C LEU A 73 6.09 0.57 -15.21
N LEU A 74 6.24 1.89 -15.34
CA LEU A 74 7.22 2.51 -16.24
C LEU A 74 8.61 2.66 -15.59
N SER A 75 8.78 2.24 -14.34
CA SER A 75 10.09 2.23 -13.70
C SER A 75 11.06 1.38 -14.53
N PRO A 76 12.33 1.81 -14.70
CA PRO A 76 13.32 1.10 -15.51
C PRO A 76 13.40 -0.40 -15.20
N ILE A 77 13.19 -0.78 -13.93
CA ILE A 77 13.28 -2.16 -13.47
C ILE A 77 12.22 -3.09 -14.09
N HIS A 78 11.06 -2.57 -14.46
CA HIS A 78 10.04 -3.32 -15.19
C HIS A 78 10.35 -3.44 -16.69
N CYS A 79 11.16 -2.52 -17.22
CA CYS A 79 11.59 -2.50 -18.63
C CYS A 79 12.87 -3.31 -18.90
N LEU A 80 13.61 -3.70 -17.86
CA LEU A 80 14.80 -4.53 -18.02
C LEU A 80 14.44 -5.88 -18.67
N PRO A 81 15.23 -6.39 -19.62
CA PRO A 81 15.17 -7.79 -20.05
C PRO A 81 15.36 -8.76 -18.89
N ASN A 82 14.93 -10.01 -19.07
CA ASN A 82 15.05 -11.03 -18.02
C ASN A 82 16.50 -11.38 -17.71
N GLU A 83 17.37 -11.31 -18.71
CA GLU A 83 18.81 -11.58 -18.64
C GLU A 83 19.49 -10.59 -17.69
N LEU A 84 19.29 -9.30 -17.90
CA LEU A 84 19.86 -8.25 -17.04
C LEU A 84 19.31 -8.33 -15.62
N LEU A 85 18.04 -8.67 -15.46
CA LEU A 85 17.45 -8.81 -14.14
C LEU A 85 18.04 -10.01 -13.38
N THR A 86 18.27 -11.12 -14.08
CA THR A 86 18.93 -12.31 -13.51
C THR A 86 20.38 -12.00 -13.15
N GLU A 87 21.09 -11.25 -13.99
CA GLU A 87 22.46 -10.79 -13.71
C GLU A 87 22.52 -9.89 -12.46
N ILE A 88 21.54 -8.98 -12.28
CA ILE A 88 21.41 -8.20 -11.05
C ILE A 88 21.21 -9.10 -9.84
N PHE A 89 20.39 -10.17 -9.96
CA PHE A 89 20.17 -11.10 -8.85
C PHE A 89 21.45 -11.84 -8.49
N THR A 90 22.19 -12.33 -9.48
CA THR A 90 23.46 -13.01 -9.22
C THR A 90 24.46 -12.08 -8.56
N PHE A 91 24.51 -10.80 -8.96
CA PHE A 91 25.34 -9.79 -8.30
C PHE A 91 24.90 -9.48 -6.85
N ALA A 92 23.58 -9.44 -6.59
CA ALA A 92 23.05 -9.13 -5.26
C ALA A 92 23.19 -10.30 -4.27
N CYS A 93 23.26 -11.54 -4.77
CA CYS A 93 23.39 -12.76 -3.98
C CYS A 93 24.81 -13.35 -4.04
N VAL A 94 25.82 -12.55 -4.44
CA VAL A 94 27.22 -13.00 -4.42
C VAL A 94 27.65 -13.27 -2.99
N ILE A 95 28.35 -14.38 -2.81
CA ILE A 95 29.06 -14.70 -1.60
C ILE A 95 30.42 -13.98 -1.62
N GLU A 96 30.58 -12.96 -0.78
CA GLU A 96 31.83 -12.18 -0.68
C GLU A 96 32.96 -12.92 0.08
N GLY A 97 32.63 -14.00 0.79
CA GLY A 97 33.57 -14.82 1.56
C GLY A 97 33.01 -16.20 1.91
N LEU A 98 33.87 -17.18 2.20
CA LEU A 98 33.46 -18.55 2.55
C LEU A 98 33.05 -18.70 4.03
N ASP A 99 32.53 -17.63 4.64
CA ASP A 99 32.04 -17.60 6.01
C ASP A 99 30.51 -17.73 6.07
N ILE A 100 30.01 -18.19 7.22
CA ILE A 100 28.58 -18.49 7.45
C ILE A 100 27.72 -17.24 7.25
N ASP A 101 28.16 -16.09 7.75
CA ASP A 101 27.39 -14.84 7.68
C ASP A 101 27.18 -14.39 6.22
N SER A 102 28.22 -14.51 5.39
CA SER A 102 28.15 -14.23 3.95
C SER A 102 27.12 -15.11 3.23
N ILE A 103 27.03 -16.40 3.56
CA ILE A 103 26.08 -17.33 2.93
C ILE A 103 24.65 -17.06 3.42
N GLN A 104 24.47 -16.85 4.73
CA GLN A 104 23.18 -16.49 5.31
C GLN A 104 22.63 -15.22 4.68
N SER A 105 23.50 -14.22 4.50
CA SER A 105 23.21 -12.99 3.78
C SER A 105 22.72 -13.33 2.37
N ALA A 106 23.53 -14.02 1.55
CA ALA A 106 23.20 -14.39 0.16
C ALA A 106 21.86 -15.13 0.03
N ASN A 107 21.61 -16.07 0.95
CA ASN A 107 20.38 -16.85 1.01
C ASN A 107 19.18 -15.96 1.35
N LYS A 108 19.33 -15.05 2.32
CA LYS A 108 18.30 -14.05 2.64
C LYS A 108 17.99 -13.16 1.43
N GLN A 109 18.99 -12.64 0.72
CA GLN A 109 18.74 -11.85 -0.49
C GLN A 109 18.02 -12.65 -1.57
N THR A 110 18.35 -13.93 -1.73
CA THR A 110 17.67 -14.82 -2.68
C THR A 110 16.16 -14.91 -2.38
N PHE A 111 15.79 -15.06 -1.11
CA PHE A 111 14.39 -15.04 -0.68
C PHE A 111 13.76 -13.67 -0.87
N ASP A 112 14.43 -12.59 -0.46
CA ASP A 112 13.92 -11.22 -0.58
C ASP A 112 13.59 -10.90 -2.05
N ILE A 113 14.50 -11.21 -2.98
CA ILE A 113 14.28 -11.08 -4.43
C ILE A 113 13.05 -11.88 -4.88
N ALA A 114 12.90 -13.12 -4.43
CA ALA A 114 11.77 -13.97 -4.77
C ALA A 114 10.41 -13.48 -4.20
N THR A 115 10.42 -12.50 -3.27
CA THR A 115 9.19 -11.93 -2.71
C THR A 115 8.70 -10.67 -3.43
N VAL A 116 9.57 -9.97 -4.17
CA VAL A 116 9.27 -8.64 -4.76
C VAL A 116 8.04 -8.65 -5.67
N CYS A 117 8.00 -9.53 -6.68
CA CYS A 117 6.83 -9.69 -7.56
C CYS A 117 6.83 -11.07 -8.23
N CYS A 118 5.74 -11.41 -8.93
CA CYS A 118 5.63 -12.70 -9.63
C CYS A 118 6.75 -12.91 -10.66
N ARG A 119 7.13 -11.86 -11.41
CA ARG A 119 8.21 -11.93 -12.42
C ARG A 119 9.55 -12.24 -11.77
N TRP A 120 9.90 -11.53 -10.71
CA TRP A 120 11.15 -11.73 -9.97
C TRP A 120 11.22 -13.13 -9.37
N ARG A 121 10.12 -13.59 -8.77
CA ARG A 121 10.00 -14.96 -8.25
C ARG A 121 10.25 -16.02 -9.31
N CYS A 122 9.60 -15.91 -10.47
CA CYS A 122 9.79 -16.87 -11.56
C CYS A 122 11.25 -16.91 -12.05
N LEU A 123 11.89 -15.75 -12.16
CA LEU A 123 13.28 -15.65 -12.61
C LEU A 123 14.26 -16.16 -11.54
N ALA A 124 14.07 -15.78 -10.27
CA ALA A 124 14.86 -16.28 -9.16
C ALA A 124 14.78 -17.82 -9.06
N ILE A 125 13.58 -18.41 -9.14
CA ILE A 125 13.41 -19.88 -9.15
C ILE A 125 14.09 -20.54 -10.37
N SER A 126 14.11 -19.86 -11.51
CA SER A 126 14.72 -20.39 -12.74
C SER A 126 16.23 -20.32 -12.74
N CYS A 127 16.81 -19.35 -12.00
CA CYS A 127 18.24 -19.15 -11.85
C CYS A 127 18.80 -20.10 -10.78
N SER A 128 19.34 -21.24 -11.21
CA SER A 128 19.84 -22.29 -10.31
C SER A 128 21.00 -21.85 -9.43
N GLU A 129 21.83 -20.92 -9.90
CA GLU A 129 23.01 -20.41 -9.18
C GLU A 129 22.63 -19.80 -7.82
N LEU A 130 21.51 -19.07 -7.74
CA LEU A 130 21.03 -18.46 -6.49
C LEU A 130 20.70 -19.48 -5.40
N TRP A 131 20.39 -20.72 -5.77
CA TRP A 131 19.99 -21.79 -4.84
C TRP A 131 21.12 -22.80 -4.60
N SER A 132 22.34 -22.48 -5.03
CA SER A 132 23.45 -23.43 -5.01
C SER A 132 24.31 -23.34 -3.76
N ASN A 133 24.10 -22.32 -2.93
CA ASN A 133 24.84 -22.14 -1.69
C ASN A 133 23.95 -22.52 -0.51
N ILE A 134 24.33 -23.57 0.20
CA ILE A 134 23.51 -24.16 1.25
C ILE A 134 24.29 -24.14 2.55
N GLU A 135 23.70 -23.54 3.57
CA GLU A 135 24.17 -23.59 4.94
C GLU A 135 23.37 -24.65 5.72
N LEU A 136 24.08 -25.48 6.48
CA LEU A 136 23.51 -26.51 7.31
C LEU A 136 24.10 -26.41 8.72
N GLY A 137 23.26 -26.11 9.71
CA GLY A 137 23.59 -26.29 11.11
C GLY A 137 23.38 -27.75 11.55
N LEU A 138 23.99 -28.16 12.67
CA LEU A 138 23.58 -29.39 13.34
C LEU A 138 22.34 -29.11 14.20
N PRO A 139 21.20 -29.78 13.95
CA PRO A 139 19.98 -29.54 14.69
C PRO A 139 20.12 -30.04 16.12
N VAL A 140 19.71 -29.21 17.09
CA VAL A 140 19.71 -29.53 18.52
C VAL A 140 18.35 -30.12 18.94
N ALA A 141 17.29 -29.83 18.18
CA ALA A 141 15.94 -30.33 18.39
C ALA A 141 15.30 -30.95 17.12
N GLU A 142 14.33 -31.86 17.29
CA GLU A 142 13.59 -32.47 16.16
C GLU A 142 12.87 -31.43 15.28
N SER A 143 12.36 -30.35 15.86
CA SER A 143 11.71 -29.27 15.11
C SER A 143 12.68 -28.51 14.20
N GLU A 144 13.94 -28.37 14.59
CA GLU A 144 14.98 -27.72 13.77
C GLU A 144 15.35 -28.60 12.57
N LEU A 145 15.38 -29.92 12.78
CA LEU A 145 15.63 -30.89 11.72
C LEU A 145 14.55 -30.84 10.64
N GLU A 146 13.27 -30.70 10.99
CA GLU A 146 12.17 -30.57 10.00
C GLU A 146 12.30 -29.30 9.15
N VAL A 147 12.60 -28.16 9.79
CA VAL A 147 12.81 -26.88 9.09
C VAL A 147 14.01 -26.97 8.16
N GLN A 148 15.10 -27.58 8.63
CA GLN A 148 16.31 -27.77 7.86
C GLN A 148 16.10 -28.72 6.67
N HIS A 149 15.32 -29.80 6.84
CA HIS A 149 14.95 -30.68 5.72
C HIS A 149 14.14 -29.92 4.66
N GLY A 150 13.12 -29.16 5.07
CA GLY A 150 12.32 -28.37 4.13
C GLY A 150 13.16 -27.32 3.39
N TYR A 151 14.08 -26.68 4.10
CA TYR A 151 15.04 -25.73 3.52
C TYR A 151 15.99 -26.41 2.52
N LEU A 152 16.55 -27.56 2.88
CA LEU A 152 17.47 -28.32 2.04
C LEU A 152 16.78 -28.82 0.76
N ASP A 153 15.59 -29.43 0.89
CA ASP A 153 14.79 -29.88 -0.25
C ASP A 153 14.47 -28.74 -1.21
N LEU A 154 14.17 -27.56 -0.65
CA LEU A 154 13.91 -26.35 -1.42
C LEU A 154 15.11 -25.92 -2.25
N PHE A 155 16.29 -25.83 -1.64
CA PHE A 155 17.52 -25.43 -2.33
C PHE A 155 17.95 -26.47 -3.36
N LEU A 156 17.94 -27.76 -3.00
CA LEU A 156 18.29 -28.86 -3.91
C LEU A 156 17.36 -28.95 -5.12
N SER A 157 16.04 -28.76 -4.92
CA SER A 157 15.09 -28.78 -6.04
C SER A 157 15.31 -27.66 -7.05
N ARG A 158 15.85 -26.52 -6.62
CA ARG A 158 16.01 -25.31 -7.44
C ARG A 158 17.42 -25.15 -8.03
N SER A 159 18.44 -25.69 -7.39
CA SER A 159 19.83 -25.70 -7.88
C SER A 159 20.02 -26.61 -9.10
N LYS A 160 19.13 -27.59 -9.32
CA LYS A 160 19.13 -28.47 -10.52
C LYS A 160 20.50 -29.14 -10.75
N GLN A 161 21.22 -28.74 -11.80
CA GLN A 161 22.53 -29.28 -12.19
C GLN A 161 23.69 -28.33 -11.87
N HIS A 162 23.42 -27.23 -11.16
CA HIS A 162 24.44 -26.27 -10.80
C HIS A 162 25.32 -26.82 -9.66
N LEU A 163 26.60 -26.41 -9.65
CA LEU A 163 27.56 -26.88 -8.65
C LEU A 163 27.16 -26.35 -7.27
N LEU A 164 27.06 -27.24 -6.28
CA LEU A 164 26.67 -26.89 -4.92
C LEU A 164 27.87 -26.50 -4.06
N THR A 165 27.72 -25.44 -3.29
CA THR A 165 28.62 -25.08 -2.19
C THR A 165 27.90 -25.35 -0.88
N LEU A 166 28.46 -26.26 -0.07
CA LEU A 166 27.88 -26.66 1.21
C LEU A 166 28.74 -26.16 2.36
N PHE A 167 28.08 -25.58 3.36
CA PHE A 167 28.71 -25.14 4.59
C PHE A 167 28.02 -25.80 5.76
N ILE A 168 28.81 -26.50 6.56
CA ILE A 168 28.31 -27.27 7.70
C ILE A 168 28.92 -26.66 8.96
N SER A 169 28.07 -26.12 9.83
CA SER A 169 28.48 -25.59 11.12
C SER A 169 28.08 -26.55 12.24
N LEU A 170 28.98 -26.77 13.19
CA LEU A 170 28.60 -27.29 14.49
C LEU A 170 27.85 -26.16 15.20
N ALA A 171 26.67 -26.45 15.76
CA ALA A 171 26.04 -25.51 16.67
C ALA A 171 27.05 -25.22 17.80
N ASP A 172 27.55 -23.99 17.85
CA ASP A 172 28.25 -23.53 19.04
C ASP A 172 27.26 -23.65 20.19
N GLU A 173 27.63 -24.38 21.24
CA GLU A 173 26.96 -24.26 22.53
C GLU A 173 27.05 -22.80 22.93
N THR A 174 26.02 -22.00 22.65
CA THR A 174 25.87 -20.72 23.31
C THR A 174 25.90 -21.03 24.80
N PRO A 175 26.83 -20.45 25.59
CA PRO A 175 26.81 -20.66 27.02
C PRO A 175 25.42 -20.26 27.50
N ARG A 176 24.73 -21.15 28.19
CA ARG A 176 23.58 -20.75 29.00
C ARG A 176 24.06 -19.58 29.84
N ASP A 177 23.52 -18.39 29.57
CA ASP A 177 23.56 -17.28 30.51
C ASP A 177 22.73 -17.68 31.73
N ASP A 178 23.31 -18.56 32.56
CA ASP A 178 22.95 -18.71 33.95
C ASP A 178 23.66 -17.57 34.69
N ALA A 179 23.01 -16.40 34.74
CA ALA A 179 23.37 -15.32 35.64
C ALA A 179 22.11 -14.66 36.22
N LEU A 180 21.76 -15.18 37.40
CA LEU A 180 21.01 -14.62 38.55
C LEU A 180 20.30 -13.25 38.39
#